data_AF-A0A326RUQ5-F1
#
_entry.id   AF-A0A326RUQ5-F1
#
_cell.length_a   1.000
_cell.length_b   1.000
_cell.length_c   1.000
_cell.angle_alpha   90.00
_cell.angle_beta   90.00
_cell.angle_gamma   90.00
#
_symmetry.space_group_name_H-M   'P 1'
#
loop_
_entity.id
_entity.type
_entity.pdbx_description
1 polymer ?
#
loop_
_entity_poly.entity_id
_entity_poly.type
_entity_poly.pdbx_seq_one_letter_code
_entity_poly.pdbx_strand_id
1 'polypeptide(L)' 'MMCIFIKNIHMRTNIDIDENLIQEAMKLTGINTKKGVVEKALAQMVSLKKQERIKQIRGKYQWEGDLNEMRESRDLG' A
#
# COMPACT_ATOMS: atom_id res chain seq x y z
N MET A 1 31.42 4.51 -0.97
CA MET A 1 30.48 3.95 0.02
C MET A 1 29.18 3.59 -0.70
N MET A 2 29.17 2.49 -1.44
CA MET A 2 28.01 2.01 -2.20
C MET A 2 27.96 0.50 -2.06
N CYS A 3 27.11 0.01 -1.18
CA CYS A 3 26.84 -1.41 -0.92
C CYS A 3 25.47 -1.45 -0.23
N ILE A 4 24.44 -2.18 -0.65
CA ILE A 4 24.27 -3.23 -1.65
C ILE A 4 22.82 -3.08 -2.11
N PHE A 5 22.57 -2.71 -3.37
CA PHE A 5 21.22 -2.79 -3.94
C PHE A 5 21.02 -4.21 -4.48
N ILE A 6 19.87 -4.78 -4.18
CA ILE A 6 19.22 -5.90 -4.88
C ILE A 6 19.66 -7.32 -4.46
N LYS A 7 18.90 -7.91 -3.52
CA LYS A 7 18.49 -9.31 -3.65
C LYS A 7 17.07 -9.36 -4.21
N ASN A 8 16.93 -9.16 -5.53
CA ASN A 8 15.74 -9.57 -6.26
C ASN A 8 15.78 -11.10 -6.34
N ILE A 9 15.33 -11.77 -5.28
CA ILE A 9 15.07 -13.21 -5.32
C ILE A 9 13.73 -13.36 -6.04
N HIS A 10 13.78 -13.56 -7.35
CA HIS A 10 12.60 -13.94 -8.11
C HIS A 10 12.21 -15.37 -7.73
N MET A 11 11.13 -15.51 -6.96
CA MET A 11 10.53 -16.81 -6.69
C MET A 11 9.56 -17.17 -7.81
N ARG A 12 9.82 -18.28 -8.50
CA ARG A 12 8.85 -18.90 -9.40
C ARG A 12 7.95 -19.80 -8.56
N THR A 13 6.66 -19.48 -8.51
CA THR A 13 5.66 -20.27 -7.79
C THR A 13 4.60 -20.72 -8.78
N ASN A 14 4.15 -21.98 -8.65
CA ASN A 14 2.99 -22.48 -9.37
C ASN A 14 1.77 -22.38 -8.45
N ILE A 15 0.78 -21.58 -8.85
CA ILE A 15 -0.44 -21.34 -8.08
C ILE A 15 -1.61 -21.28 -9.04
N ASP A 16 -2.71 -21.94 -8.67
CA ASP A 16 -3.96 -21.88 -9.41
C ASP A 16 -4.71 -20.61 -9.00
N ILE A 17 -5.04 -19.78 -9.98
CA ILE A 17 -5.80 -18.53 -9.80
C ILE A 17 -6.93 -18.53 -10.80
N ASP A 18 -8.10 -18.04 -10.38
CA ASP A 18 -9.23 -17.83 -11.29
C ASP A 18 -8.85 -16.86 -12.43
N GLU A 19 -8.97 -17.34 -13.66
CA GLU A 19 -8.64 -16.58 -14.87
C GLU A 19 -9.55 -15.36 -15.04
N ASN A 20 -10.84 -15.47 -14.69
CA ASN A 20 -11.80 -14.38 -14.84
C ASN A 20 -11.44 -13.23 -13.89
N LEU A 21 -11.04 -13.57 -12.65
CA LEU A 21 -10.61 -12.59 -11.65
C LEU A 21 -9.37 -11.83 -12.10
N ILE A 22 -8.36 -12.54 -12.64
CA ILE A 22 -7.16 -11.90 -13.17
C ILE A 22 -7.49 -11.01 -14.36
N GLN A 23 -8.35 -11.47 -15.28
CA GLN A 23 -8.72 -10.68 -16.45
C GLN A 23 -9.48 -9.40 -16.07
N GLU A 24 -10.39 -9.48 -15.11
CA GLU A 24 -11.09 -8.32 -14.59
C GLU A 24 -10.11 -7.34 -13.92
N ALA A 25 -9.22 -7.85 -13.06
CA ALA A 25 -8.19 -7.04 -12.42
C ALA A 25 -7.25 -6.38 -13.45
N MET A 26 -6.87 -7.10 -14.52
CA MET A 26 -6.07 -6.54 -15.62
C MET A 26 -6.80 -5.40 -16.33
N LYS A 27 -8.10 -5.56 -16.64
CA LYS A 27 -8.94 -4.52 -17.26
C LYS A 27 -9.07 -3.28 -16.37
N LEU A 28 -9.31 -3.47 -15.06
CA LEU A 28 -9.49 -2.38 -14.10
C LEU A 28 -8.18 -1.64 -13.78
N THR A 29 -7.05 -2.35 -13.74
CA THR A 29 -5.75 -1.76 -13.37
C THR A 29 -4.93 -1.30 -14.57
N GLY A 30 -5.27 -1.73 -15.79
CA GLY A 30 -4.48 -1.48 -17.00
C GLY A 30 -3.15 -2.26 -17.06
N ILE A 31 -2.94 -3.24 -16.16
CA ILE A 31 -1.71 -4.03 -16.11
C ILE A 31 -1.80 -5.19 -17.11
N ASN A 32 -0.84 -5.27 -18.03
CA ASN A 32 -0.85 -6.25 -19.11
C ASN A 32 -0.31 -7.64 -18.74
N THR A 33 0.23 -7.82 -17.51
CA THR A 33 0.83 -9.11 -17.10
C THR A 33 0.15 -9.66 -15.86
N LYS A 34 -0.14 -10.97 -15.86
CA LYS A 34 -0.67 -11.69 -14.70
C LYS A 34 0.22 -11.50 -13.47
N LYS A 35 1.54 -11.59 -13.65
CA LYS A 35 2.53 -11.35 -12.60
C LYS A 35 2.41 -9.95 -12.01
N GLY A 36 2.34 -8.92 -12.85
CA GLY A 36 2.25 -7.53 -12.37
C GLY A 36 0.97 -7.25 -11.58
N VAL A 37 -0.15 -7.86 -12.00
CA VAL A 37 -1.43 -7.77 -11.27
C VAL A 37 -1.29 -8.37 -9.88
N VAL A 38 -0.71 -9.58 -9.80
CA VAL A 38 -0.49 -10.29 -8.53
C VAL A 38 0.45 -9.50 -7.61
N GLU A 39 1.56 -8.99 -8.13
CA GLU A 39 2.49 -8.16 -7.35
C GLU A 39 1.82 -6.89 -6.82
N LYS A 40 1.03 -6.20 -7.66
CA LYS A 40 0.30 -4.99 -7.26
C LYS A 40 -0.74 -5.30 -6.19
N ALA A 41 -1.50 -6.38 -6.35
CA ALA A 41 -2.51 -6.81 -5.39
C ALA A 41 -1.89 -7.15 -4.02
N LEU A 42 -0.78 -7.89 -4.00
CA LEU A 42 -0.04 -8.21 -2.77
C LEU A 42 0.50 -6.96 -2.08
N ALA A 43 1.11 -6.04 -2.84
CA ALA A 43 1.60 -4.78 -2.30
C ALA A 43 0.46 -3.94 -1.68
N GLN A 44 -0.70 -3.90 -2.34
CA GLN A 44 -1.86 -3.17 -1.86
C GLN A 44 -2.44 -3.81 -0.59
N MET A 45 -2.55 -5.15 -0.54
CA MET A 45 -2.98 -5.87 0.66
C MET A 45 -2.09 -5.57 1.86
N VAL A 46 -0.76 -5.60 1.70
CA VAL A 46 0.19 -5.24 2.76
C VAL A 46 0.00 -3.79 3.20
N SER A 47 -0.18 -2.86 2.26
CA SER A 47 -0.42 -1.46 2.58
C SER A 47 -1.69 -1.26 3.41
N LEU A 48 -2.79 -1.92 3.03
CA LEU A 48 -4.05 -1.88 3.76
C LEU A 48 -3.89 -2.42 5.19
N LYS A 49 -3.19 -3.54 5.36
CA LYS A 49 -2.92 -4.10 6.70
C LYS A 49 -2.04 -3.22 7.57
N LYS A 50 -1.06 -2.53 6.98
CA LYS A 50 -0.27 -1.52 7.70
C LYS A 50 -1.14 -0.36 8.18
N GLN A 51 -2.07 0.11 7.33
CA GLN A 51 -3.00 1.17 7.69
C GLN A 51 -3.98 0.73 8.80
N GLU A 52 -4.48 -0.50 8.76
CA GLU A 52 -5.31 -1.07 9.84
C GLU A 52 -4.60 -1.01 11.20
N ARG A 53 -3.30 -1.34 11.25
CA ARG A 53 -2.51 -1.24 12.49
C ARG A 53 -2.45 0.18 13.03
N ILE A 54 -2.32 1.19 12.15
CA ILE A 54 -2.35 2.60 12.56
C ILE A 54 -3.74 2.97 13.11
N LYS A 55 -4.82 2.48 12.49
CA LYS A 55 -6.18 2.71 12.98
C LYS A 55 -6.40 2.14 14.39
N GLN A 56 -5.75 1.04 14.76
CA GLN A 56 -5.82 0.47 16.12
C GLN A 56 -5.16 1.34 17.21
N ILE A 57 -4.34 2.30 16.80
CA ILE A 57 -3.66 3.25 17.70
C ILE A 57 -4.52 4.51 17.90
N ARG A 58 -5.56 4.71 17.07
CA ARG A 58 -6.49 5.84 17.17
C ARG A 58 -7.16 5.85 18.56
N GLY A 59 -7.01 6.95 19.28
CA GLY A 59 -7.57 7.13 20.63
C GLY A 59 -6.78 6.49 21.77
N LYS A 60 -5.69 5.76 21.49
CA LYS A 60 -4.81 5.20 22.54
C LYS A 60 -3.76 6.19 23.05
N TYR A 61 -3.41 7.17 22.23
CA TYR A 61 -2.52 8.26 22.61
C TYR A 61 -3.34 9.54 22.68
N GLN A 62 -3.22 10.26 23.81
CA GLN A 62 -3.73 11.62 23.87
C GLN A 62 -2.86 12.46 22.94
N TRP A 63 -3.51 13.06 21.96
CA TRP A 63 -2.88 14.05 21.13
C TRP A 63 -2.91 15.37 21.90
N GLU A 64 -1.75 15.90 22.27
CA GLU A 64 -1.62 17.20 22.93
C GLU A 64 -1.38 18.27 21.86
N GLY A 65 -2.38 19.13 21.63
CA GLY A 65 -2.34 20.25 20.68
C GLY A 65 -3.70 20.93 20.53
N ASP A 66 -3.73 22.19 20.11
CA ASP A 66 -4.96 22.89 19.72
C ASP A 66 -5.13 22.82 18.19
N LEU A 67 -6.22 22.19 17.74
CA LEU A 67 -6.55 22.04 16.32
C LEU A 67 -6.83 23.38 15.62
N ASN A 68 -7.30 24.38 16.37
CA ASN A 68 -7.64 25.69 15.82
C ASN A 68 -6.37 26.50 15.56
N GLU A 69 -5.44 26.54 16.51
CA GLU A 69 -4.15 27.24 16.38
C GLU A 69 -3.33 26.74 15.18
N MET A 70 -3.34 25.42 14.94
CA MET A 70 -2.65 24.83 13.78
C MET A 70 -3.29 25.21 12.43
N ARG A 71 -4.60 25.44 12.40
CA ARG A 71 -5.32 25.81 11.16
C ARG A 71 -5.17 27.30 10.84
N GLU A 72 -5.13 28.15 11.86
CA GLU A 72 -4.90 29.59 11.72
C GLU A 72 -3.52 29.90 11.09
N SER A 73 -2.52 29.07 11.34
CA SER A 73 -1.18 29.21 10.71
C SER A 73 -1.14 29.01 9.19
N ARG A 74 -2.21 28.45 8.60
CA ARG A 74 -2.34 28.24 7.14
C ARG A 74 -2.97 29.42 6.42
N ASP A 75 -3.67 30.29 7.14
CA ASP A 75 -4.34 31.45 6.58
C ASP A 75 -3.39 32.66 6.64
N LEU A 76 -2.28 32.57 5.91
CA LEU A 76 -1.46 33.73 5.55
C LEU A 76 -1.81 34.17 4.13
N GLY A 77 -2.93 34.89 3.98
CA GLY A 77 -3.29 35.65 2.78
C GLY A 77 -4.23 34.95 1.82
#